data_AF-A0A662SW01-F1
#
_entry.id   AF-A0A662SW01-F1
#
_cell.length_a   1.000
_cell.length_b   1.000
_cell.length_c   1.000
_cell.angle_alpha   90.00
_cell.angle_beta   90.00
_cell.angle_gamma   90.00
#
_symmetry.space_group_name_H-M   'P 1'
#
loop_
_entity.id
_entity.type
_entity.pdbx_description
1 polymer ?
#
loop_
_entity_poly.entity_id
_entity_poly.type
_entity_poly.pdbx_seq_one_letter_code
_entity_poly.pdbx_strand_id
1 'polypeptide(L)'
;MSAMVTIKVRRELVELAEKMVRYGIAKDKSHAFNIMMEREAKDILQEVEFWDRLYERVEELEISGYRLEGGGLTKLLEEGRGRCHT
;
A
#
# COMPACT_ATOMS: atom_id res chain seq x y z
N MET A 1 -15.75 18.40 14.99
CA MET A 1 -17.01 18.60 14.25
C MET A 1 -16.72 18.38 12.77
N SER A 2 -17.53 17.61 12.05
CA SER A 2 -17.39 17.45 10.60
C SER A 2 -18.56 18.12 9.90
N ALA A 3 -18.28 18.85 8.81
CA ALA A 3 -19.28 19.49 7.96
C ALA A 3 -19.24 18.83 6.59
N MET A 4 -20.41 18.53 6.02
CA MET A 4 -20.49 17.99 4.67
C MET A 4 -20.38 19.13 3.67
N VAL A 5 -19.42 19.02 2.75
CA VAL A 5 -19.21 19.99 1.69
C VAL A 5 -19.19 19.27 0.35
N THR A 6 -19.77 19.90 -0.68
CA THR A 6 -19.63 19.44 -2.05
C THR A 6 -18.51 20.24 -2.70
N ILE A 7 -17.45 19.57 -3.14
CA ILE A 7 -16.28 20.19 -3.75
C ILE A 7 -16.13 19.71 -5.19
N LYS A 8 -15.69 20.61 -6.08
CA LYS A 8 -15.23 20.24 -7.42
C LYS A 8 -13.72 20.10 -7.39
N VAL A 9 -13.22 18.94 -7.79
CA VAL A 9 -11.79 18.62 -7.78
C VAL A 9 -11.35 18.12 -9.15
N ARG A 10 -10.03 18.16 -9.39
CA ARG A 10 -9.42 17.59 -10.59
C ARG A 10 -9.59 16.06 -10.56
N ARG A 11 -9.69 15.46 -11.74
CA ARG A 11 -9.88 14.01 -11.91
C ARG A 11 -8.74 13.20 -11.28
N GLU A 12 -7.51 13.67 -11.40
CA GLU A 12 -6.31 13.05 -10.80
C GLU A 12 -6.45 12.84 -9.29
N LEU A 13 -7.04 13.80 -8.57
CA LEU A 13 -7.25 13.68 -7.12
C LEU A 13 -8.33 12.65 -6.76
N VAL A 14 -9.31 12.46 -7.64
CA VAL A 14 -10.34 11.43 -7.47
C VAL A 14 -9.74 10.04 -7.66
N GLU A 15 -8.89 9.87 -8.67
CA GLU A 15 -8.18 8.61 -8.93
C GLU A 15 -7.23 8.27 -7.77
N LEU A 16 -6.53 9.28 -7.23
CA LEU A 16 -5.71 9.11 -6.02
C LEU A 16 -6.55 8.67 -4.82
N ALA A 17 -7.69 9.33 -4.57
CA ALA A 17 -8.61 8.94 -3.50
C ALA A 17 -9.13 7.50 -3.67
N GLU A 18 -9.40 7.08 -4.90
CA GLU A 18 -9.83 5.70 -5.19
C GLU A 18 -8.73 4.68 -4.89
N LYS A 19 -7.48 4.97 -5.26
CA LYS A 19 -6.32 4.13 -4.87
C LYS A 19 -6.18 4.05 -3.35
N MET A 20 -6.30 5.17 -2.65
CA MET A 20 -6.20 5.22 -1.19
C MET A 20 -7.27 4.34 -0.51
N VAL A 21 -8.50 4.32 -1.04
CA VAL A 21 -9.55 3.41 -0.54
C VAL A 21 -9.23 1.96 -0.88
N ARG A 22 -8.78 1.68 -2.11
CA ARG A 22 -8.43 0.32 -2.55
C ARG A 22 -7.31 -0.30 -1.70
N TYR A 23 -6.32 0.50 -1.32
CA TYR A 23 -5.19 0.06 -0.51
C TYR A 23 -5.46 0.09 0.99
N GLY A 24 -6.66 0.50 1.42
CA GLY A 24 -7.03 0.54 2.84
C GLY A 24 -6.41 1.70 3.62
N ILE A 25 -5.78 2.65 2.93
CA ILE A 25 -5.24 3.90 3.52
C ILE A 25 -6.40 4.79 4.00
N ALA A 26 -7.51 4.80 3.25
CA ALA A 26 -8.72 5.51 3.60
C ALA A 26 -9.92 4.57 3.68
N LYS A 27 -10.90 4.96 4.50
CA LYS A 27 -12.17 4.21 4.65
C LYS A 27 -13.13 4.45 3.49
N ASP A 28 -13.16 5.68 2.98
CA ASP A 28 -13.98 6.14 1.88
C ASP A 28 -13.32 7.37 1.20
N LYS A 29 -13.90 7.85 0.11
CA LYS A 29 -13.33 8.98 -0.65
C LYS A 29 -13.26 10.25 0.18
N SER A 30 -14.24 10.53 1.03
CA SER A 30 -14.25 11.72 1.89
C SER A 30 -13.13 11.65 2.93
N HIS A 31 -12.89 10.48 3.51
CA HIS A 31 -11.76 10.25 4.40
C HIS A 31 -10.43 10.45 3.65
N ALA A 32 -10.30 9.96 2.42
CA ALA A 32 -9.11 10.20 1.59
C ALA A 32 -8.86 11.70 1.33
N PHE A 33 -9.90 12.46 1.01
CA PHE A 33 -9.80 13.91 0.84
C PHE A 33 -9.43 14.65 2.13
N ASN A 34 -9.98 14.23 3.27
CA ASN A 34 -9.59 14.82 4.55
C ASN A 34 -8.11 14.56 4.86
N ILE A 35 -7.62 13.33 4.65
CA ILE A 35 -6.19 13.00 4.79
C ILE A 35 -5.35 13.88 3.85
N MET A 36 -5.77 14.04 2.59
CA MET A 36 -5.14 14.92 1.60
C MET A 36 -5.11 16.40 1.97
N MET A 37 -6.08 16.88 2.75
CA MET A 37 -6.11 18.26 3.22
C MET A 37 -5.31 18.47 4.52
N GLU A 38 -5.22 17.44 5.37
CA GLU A 38 -4.54 17.51 6.66
C GLU A 38 -3.03 17.27 6.57
N ARG A 39 -2.56 16.50 5.59
CA ARG A 39 -1.13 16.22 5.35
C ARG A 39 -0.64 16.87 4.07
N GLU A 40 0.64 17.25 4.01
CA GLU A 40 1.22 17.76 2.78
C GLU A 40 1.07 16.72 1.66
N ALA A 41 0.54 17.13 0.51
CA ALA A 41 0.22 16.24 -0.62
C ALA A 41 1.39 15.35 -1.06
N LYS A 42 2.62 15.79 -0.80
CA LYS A 42 3.86 15.06 -1.10
C LYS A 42 4.04 13.79 -0.26
N ASP A 43 3.57 13.77 0.98
CA ASP A 43 3.70 12.61 1.87
C ASP A 43 2.73 11.49 1.44
N ILE A 44 1.53 11.88 1.01
CA ILE A 44 0.51 10.95 0.55
C ILE A 44 0.89 10.33 -0.80
N LEU A 45 1.46 11.12 -1.70
CA LEU A 45 1.98 10.60 -2.97
C LEU A 45 3.04 9.52 -2.76
N GLN A 46 3.98 9.75 -1.83
CA GLN A 46 4.99 8.74 -1.49
C GLN A 46 4.38 7.47 -0.89
N GLU A 47 3.38 7.61 -0.02
CA GLU A 47 2.70 6.46 0.59
C GLU A 47 1.94 5.65 -0.46
N VAL A 48 1.22 6.30 -1.38
CA VAL A 48 0.52 5.61 -2.46
C VAL A 48 1.48 4.94 -3.44
N GLU A 49 2.58 5.61 -3.82
CA GLU A 49 3.61 5.01 -4.69
C GLU A 49 4.26 3.77 -4.05
N PHE A 50 4.47 3.80 -2.73
CA PHE A 50 4.97 2.65 -1.99
C PHE A 50 4.02 1.46 -2.10
N TRP A 51 2.71 1.68 -1.89
CA TRP A 51 1.71 0.63 -2.02
C TRP A 51 1.56 0.12 -3.45
N ASP A 52 1.59 1.01 -4.45
CA ASP A 52 1.58 0.62 -5.87
C ASP A 52 2.70 -0.40 -6.17
N ARG A 53 3.94 -0.09 -5.76
CA ARG A 53 5.09 -1.00 -5.94
C ARG A 53 4.98 -2.30 -5.14
N LEU A 54 4.39 -2.24 -3.96
CA LEU A 54 4.23 -3.42 -3.11
C LEU A 54 3.23 -4.40 -3.74
N TYR A 55 2.08 -3.90 -4.20
CA TYR A 55 1.08 -4.72 -4.88
C TYR A 55 1.61 -5.32 -6.18
N GLU A 56 2.34 -4.55 -6.99
CA GLU A 56 2.99 -5.05 -8.21
C GLU A 56 3.95 -6.22 -7.89
N ARG A 57 4.80 -6.08 -6.87
CA ARG A 57 5.70 -7.16 -6.45
C ARG A 57 4.98 -8.38 -5.90
N VAL A 58 3.90 -8.17 -5.16
CA VAL A 58 3.08 -9.28 -4.65
C VAL A 58 2.46 -10.04 -5.82
N GLU A 59 1.94 -9.33 -6.82
CA GLU A 59 1.38 -9.93 -8.04
C GLU A 59 2.44 -10.71 -8.83
N GLU A 60 3.66 -10.16 -8.98
CA GLU A 60 4.80 -10.88 -9.58
C GLU A 60 5.13 -12.18 -8.84
N LEU A 61 5.12 -12.15 -7.50
CA LEU A 61 5.39 -13.31 -6.65
C LEU A 61 4.28 -14.36 -6.74
N GLU A 62 3.01 -13.94 -6.83
CA GLU A 62 1.89 -14.85 -7.05
C GLU A 62 1.96 -15.52 -8.43
N ILE A 63 2.26 -14.77 -9.49
CA ILE A 63 2.42 -15.29 -10.86
C ILE A 63 3.57 -16.29 -10.95
N SER A 64 4.68 -16.01 -10.26
CA SER A 64 5.83 -16.92 -10.20
C SER A 64 5.62 -18.12 -9.27
N GLY A 65 4.44 -18.24 -8.65
CA GLY A 65 4.02 -19.42 -7.89
C GLY A 65 4.56 -19.47 -6.46
N TYR A 66 5.12 -18.37 -5.95
CA TYR A 66 5.59 -18.29 -4.58
C TYR A 66 4.41 -18.07 -3.63
N ARG A 67 4.01 -19.13 -2.91
CA ARG A 67 3.05 -19.02 -1.80
C ARG A 67 3.75 -18.61 -0.52
N LEU A 68 3.23 -17.58 0.14
CA LEU A 68 3.61 -17.25 1.51
C LEU A 68 3.06 -18.33 2.46
N GLU A 69 3.91 -19.29 2.82
CA GLU A 69 3.60 -20.25 3.89
C GLU A 69 4.03 -19.66 5.24
N GLY A 70 3.05 -19.45 6.13
CA GLY A 70 3.33 -19.06 7.51
C GLY A 70 3.94 -20.22 8.30
N GLY A 71 5.04 -19.95 9.02
CA GLY A 71 5.66 -20.91 9.96
C GLY A 71 6.98 -21.54 9.52
N GLY A 72 7.50 -21.22 8.32
CA GLY A 72 8.76 -21.77 7.80
C GLY A 72 10.05 -21.01 8.17
N LEU A 73 9.96 -19.93 8.95
CA LEU A 73 11.07 -18.98 9.17
C LEU A 73 12.32 -19.66 9.78
N THR A 74 12.12 -20.58 10.73
CA THR A 74 13.21 -21.33 11.37
C THR A 74 13.97 -22.18 10.36
N LYS A 75 13.26 -22.82 9.43
CA LYS A 75 13.84 -23.71 8.42
C LYS A 75 14.67 -22.93 7.40
N LEU A 76 14.17 -21.77 6.97
CA LEU A 76 14.89 -20.83 6.09
C LEU A 76 16.16 -20.27 6.76
N LEU A 77 16.10 -19.97 8.06
CA LEU A 77 17.26 -19.49 8.83
C LEU A 77 18.31 -20.60 9.04
N GLU A 78 17.90 -21.85 9.26
CA GLU A 78 18.81 -23.00 9.33
C GLU A 78 19.52 -23.25 8.00
N GLU A 79 18.79 -23.20 6.87
CA GLU A 79 19.38 -23.33 5.53
C GLU A 79 20.37 -22.20 5.21
N GLY A 80 20.08 -20.97 5.63
CA GLY A 80 20.99 -19.83 5.47
C GLY A 80 22.26 -19.96 6.31
N ARG A 81 22.15 -20.45 7.56
CA ARG A 81 23.29 -20.68 8.46
C ARG A 81 24.21 -21.79 7.94
N GLY A 82 23.67 -22.83 7.31
CA GLY A 82 24.46 -23.89 6.69
C GLY A 82 25.32 -23.42 5.52
N ARG A 83 24.86 -22.41 4.76
CA ARG A 83 25.61 -21.86 3.60
C ARG A 83 26.78 -20.96 4.00
N CYS A 84 26.79 -20.41 5.21
CA CYS A 84 27.90 -19.59 5.72
C CYS A 84 29.08 -20.42 6.29
N HIS A 85 29.00 -21.75 6.29
CA HIS A 85 30.04 -22.64 6.82
C HIS A 85 30.84 -23.41 5.74
N THR A 86 30.90 -22.90 4.52
CA THR A 86 31.82 -23.34 3.45
C THR A 86 32.47 -22.12 2.82
#